data_AF-A0A257WX69-F1
#
_entry.id   AF-A0A257WX69-F1
#
_cell.length_a   1.000
_cell.length_b   1.000
_cell.length_c   1.000
_cell.angle_alpha   90.00
_cell.angle_beta   90.00
_cell.angle_gamma   90.00
#
_symmetry.space_group_name_H-M   'P 1'
#
loop_
_entity.id
_entity.type
_entity.pdbx_description
1 polymer ?
#
loop_
_entity_poly.entity_id
_entity_poly.type
_entity_poly.pdbx_seq_one_letter_code
_entity_poly.pdbx_strand_id
1 'polypeptide(L)'
;MSDLEALVSQAESDFSAAADAVALEQVKARFLGKSGSLTELLKGLGKLDPDARKTAGAAINIAKQKVESALEARREALRHAALEARLAEESLDVTLPGRGHAKGGLHPVTRTLER
;
A
#
# COMPACT_ATOMS: atom_id res chain seq x y z
N MET A 1 -6.76 -13.87 25.67
CA MET A 1 -6.14 -14.07 24.34
C MET A 1 -7.16 -13.91 23.23
N SER A 2 -8.38 -14.43 23.37
CA SER A 2 -9.51 -14.27 22.42
C SER A 2 -9.75 -12.82 21.98
N ASP A 3 -9.71 -11.86 22.92
CA ASP A 3 -10.10 -10.47 22.61
C ASP A 3 -9.05 -9.76 21.76
N LEU A 4 -7.78 -10.16 21.89
CA LEU A 4 -6.67 -9.59 21.13
C LEU A 4 -6.69 -10.08 19.68
N GLU A 5 -6.96 -11.37 19.48
CA GLU A 5 -7.12 -11.97 18.15
C GLU A 5 -8.36 -11.44 17.44
N ALA A 6 -9.46 -11.24 18.16
CA ALA A 6 -10.66 -10.61 17.63
C ALA A 6 -10.38 -9.16 17.17
N LEU A 7 -9.61 -8.38 17.94
CA LEU A 7 -9.20 -7.03 17.56
C LEU A 7 -8.33 -7.02 16.29
N VAL A 8 -7.38 -7.95 16.18
CA VAL A 8 -6.55 -8.08 14.97
C VAL A 8 -7.40 -8.44 13.76
N SER A 9 -8.27 -9.44 13.89
CA SER A 9 -9.17 -9.85 12.80
C SER A 9 -10.12 -8.72 12.38
N GLN A 10 -10.65 -7.94 13.33
CA GLN A 10 -11.48 -6.79 13.02
C GLN A 10 -10.70 -5.69 12.31
N ALA A 11 -9.47 -5.41 12.75
CA ALA A 11 -8.61 -4.43 12.10
C ALA A 11 -8.27 -4.85 10.65
N GLU A 12 -7.94 -6.13 10.43
CA GLU A 12 -7.70 -6.68 9.09
C GLU A 12 -8.93 -6.55 8.19
N SER A 13 -10.12 -6.87 8.72
CA SER A 13 -11.38 -6.70 7.99
C SER A 13 -11.64 -5.23 7.65
N ASP A 14 -11.50 -4.32 8.61
CA ASP A 14 -11.74 -2.89 8.42
C ASP A 14 -10.74 -2.27 7.44
N PHE A 15 -9.47 -2.68 7.48
CA PHE A 15 -8.47 -2.27 6.49
C PHE A 15 -8.80 -2.80 5.10
N SER A 16 -9.24 -4.06 4.98
CA SER A 16 -9.64 -4.63 3.69
C SER A 16 -10.84 -3.89 3.08
N ALA A 17 -11.77 -3.42 3.92
CA ALA A 17 -12.96 -2.67 3.52
C ALA A 17 -12.67 -1.20 3.18
N ALA A 18 -11.53 -0.64 3.61
CA ALA A 18 -11.17 0.74 3.33
C ALA A 18 -10.95 0.95 1.82
N ALA A 19 -11.82 1.74 1.20
CA ALA A 19 -11.82 1.97 -0.25
C ALA A 19 -10.79 3.00 -0.72
N ASP A 20 -10.37 3.91 0.16
CA ASP A 20 -9.45 4.99 -0.16
C ASP A 20 -8.45 5.27 0.98
N ALA A 21 -7.46 6.11 0.70
CA ALA A 21 -6.42 6.48 1.66
C ALA A 21 -6.97 7.22 2.89
N VAL A 22 -8.10 7.95 2.74
CA VAL A 22 -8.71 8.71 3.84
C VAL A 22 -9.40 7.76 4.81
N ALA A 23 -10.22 6.83 4.29
CA ALA A 23 -10.85 5.76 5.04
C ALA A 23 -9.79 4.89 5.74
N LEU A 24 -8.68 4.58 5.07
CA LEU A 24 -7.59 3.82 5.66
C LEU A 24 -6.98 4.52 6.88
N GLU A 25 -6.73 5.83 6.80
CA GLU A 25 -6.22 6.62 7.93
C GLU A 25 -7.26 6.77 9.07
N GLN A 26 -8.56 6.84 8.75
CA GLN A 26 -9.62 6.83 9.75
C GLN A 26 -9.65 5.51 10.53
N VAL A 27 -9.58 4.37 9.83
CA VAL A 27 -9.51 3.04 10.46
C VAL A 27 -8.25 2.94 11.32
N LYS A 28 -7.09 3.35 10.81
CA LYS A 28 -5.84 3.39 11.57
C LYS A 28 -5.97 4.21 12.86
N ALA A 29 -6.62 5.37 12.83
CA ALA A 29 -6.82 6.20 14.01
C ALA A 29 -7.64 5.47 15.11
N ARG A 30 -8.62 4.64 14.72
CA ARG A 30 -9.45 3.85 15.66
C ARG A 30 -8.66 2.76 16.39
N PHE A 31 -7.68 2.15 15.74
CA PHE A 31 -6.91 1.04 16.32
C PHE A 31 -5.56 1.46 16.90
N LEU A 32 -4.78 2.24 16.15
CA LEU A 32 -3.39 2.63 16.46
C LEU A 32 -3.24 4.09 16.92
N GLY A 33 -4.32 4.87 16.96
CA GLY A 33 -4.29 6.27 17.36
C GLY A 33 -3.98 6.49 18.86
N LYS A 34 -3.92 7.76 19.27
CA LYS A 34 -3.65 8.16 20.68
C LYS A 34 -4.70 7.62 21.68
N SER A 35 -5.92 7.44 21.20
CA SER A 35 -7.06 6.83 21.91
C SER A 35 -7.53 5.55 21.19
N GLY A 36 -6.63 4.89 20.46
CA GLY A 36 -6.94 3.66 19.75
C GLY A 36 -7.00 2.47 20.71
N SER A 37 -7.79 1.47 20.34
CA SER A 37 -8.01 0.27 21.16
C SER A 37 -6.71 -0.45 21.54
N LEU A 38 -5.72 -0.55 20.65
CA LEU A 38 -4.41 -1.15 20.98
C LEU A 38 -3.57 -0.25 21.92
N THR A 39 -3.67 1.06 21.77
CA THR A 39 -2.97 2.03 22.62
C THR A 39 -3.56 2.06 24.03
N GLU A 40 -4.86 1.88 24.19
CA GLU A 40 -5.52 1.75 25.48
C GLU A 40 -5.12 0.47 26.21
N LEU A 41 -5.02 -0.66 25.49
CA LEU A 41 -4.51 -1.91 26.04
C LEU A 41 -3.06 -1.77 26.53
N LEU A 42 -2.20 -1.06 25.77
CA LEU A 42 -0.84 -0.74 26.19
C LEU A 42 -0.79 0.11 27.46
N LYS A 43 -1.68 1.11 27.60
CA LYS A 43 -1.76 1.92 28.83
C LYS A 43 -2.23 1.08 30.03
N GLY A 44 -3.12 0.11 29.80
CA GLY A 44 -3.63 -0.81 30.82
C GLY A 44 -2.56 -1.72 31.45
N LEU A 45 -1.48 -2.03 30.71
CA LEU A 45 -0.36 -2.87 31.18
C LEU A 45 0.33 -2.32 32.43
N GLY A 46 0.29 -0.99 32.65
CA GLY A 46 0.88 -0.34 33.82
C GLY A 46 0.26 -0.78 35.15
N LYS A 47 -0.94 -1.37 35.13
CA LYS A 47 -1.67 -1.85 36.32
C LYS A 47 -1.37 -3.31 36.69
N LEU A 48 -0.63 -4.04 35.85
CA LEU A 48 -0.32 -5.46 36.05
C LEU A 48 1.00 -5.65 36.79
N ASP A 49 1.12 -6.78 37.47
CA ASP A 49 2.38 -7.27 38.06
C ASP A 49 3.49 -7.43 37.00
N PRO A 50 4.77 -7.31 37.38
CA PRO A 50 5.89 -7.33 36.43
C PRO A 50 5.91 -8.55 35.51
N ASP A 51 5.58 -9.73 36.04
CA ASP A 51 5.62 -10.99 35.30
C ASP A 51 4.44 -11.12 34.31
N ALA A 52 3.24 -10.75 34.75
CA ALA A 52 2.04 -10.68 33.90
C ALA A 52 2.15 -9.58 32.84
N ARG A 53 2.83 -8.46 33.17
CA ARG A 53 3.09 -7.36 32.24
C ARG A 53 3.98 -7.79 31.07
N LYS A 54 4.98 -8.64 31.32
CA LYS A 54 5.91 -9.12 30.29
C LYS A 54 5.20 -9.98 29.24
N THR A 55 4.37 -10.93 29.70
CA THR A 55 3.61 -11.83 28.81
C THR A 55 2.53 -11.09 28.04
N ALA A 56 1.73 -10.25 28.71
CA ALA A 56 0.67 -9.45 28.08
C ALA A 56 1.25 -8.39 27.12
N GLY A 57 2.37 -7.74 27.48
CA GLY A 57 3.03 -6.76 26.64
C GLY A 57 3.60 -7.37 25.35
N ALA A 58 4.19 -8.57 25.44
CA ALA A 58 4.65 -9.30 24.27
C ALA A 58 3.48 -9.62 23.32
N ALA A 59 2.35 -10.11 23.84
CA ALA A 59 1.17 -10.41 23.05
C ALA A 59 0.61 -9.16 22.34
N ILE A 60 0.49 -8.04 23.06
CA ILE A 60 0.01 -6.77 22.49
C ILE A 60 0.95 -6.23 21.41
N ASN A 61 2.27 -6.33 21.61
CA ASN A 61 3.23 -5.93 20.59
C ASN A 61 3.15 -6.78 19.32
N ILE A 62 2.94 -8.10 19.45
CA ILE A 62 2.71 -8.99 18.30
C ILE A 62 1.44 -8.58 17.55
N ALA A 63 0.34 -8.31 18.25
CA ALA A 63 -0.90 -7.84 17.62
C ALA A 63 -0.70 -6.49 16.92
N LYS A 64 0.01 -5.56 17.57
CA LYS A 64 0.34 -4.26 16.98
C LYS A 64 1.12 -4.42 15.68
N GLN A 65 2.14 -5.27 15.65
CA GLN A 65 2.92 -5.55 14.44
C GLN A 65 2.06 -6.14 13.32
N LYS A 66 1.15 -7.08 13.63
CA LYS A 66 0.23 -7.65 12.65
C LYS A 66 -0.66 -6.56 12.04
N VAL A 67 -1.26 -5.70 12.88
CA VAL A 67 -2.12 -4.59 12.44
C VAL A 67 -1.33 -3.59 11.59
N GLU A 68 -0.10 -3.24 11.97
CA GLU A 68 0.77 -2.38 11.17
C GLU A 68 1.13 -3.00 9.82
N SER A 69 1.42 -4.31 9.77
CA SER A 69 1.67 -5.01 8.50
C SER A 69 0.44 -5.06 7.59
N ALA A 70 -0.75 -5.27 8.14
CA ALA A 70 -2.00 -5.28 7.38
C ALA A 70 -2.33 -3.88 6.83
N LEU A 71 -2.08 -2.84 7.63
CA LEU A 71 -2.22 -1.45 7.21
C LEU A 71 -1.30 -1.12 6.03
N GLU A 72 -0.01 -1.45 6.12
CA GLU A 72 0.93 -1.15 5.02
C GLU A 72 0.64 -2.00 3.77
N ALA A 73 0.28 -3.27 3.93
CA ALA A 73 -0.15 -4.09 2.80
C ALA A 73 -1.35 -3.49 2.06
N ARG A 74 -2.35 -2.98 2.79
CA ARG A 74 -3.50 -2.30 2.18
C ARG A 74 -3.11 -0.98 1.52
N ARG A 75 -2.23 -0.22 2.14
CA ARG A 75 -1.74 1.07 1.60
C ARG A 75 -1.03 0.86 0.26
N GLU A 76 -0.14 -0.11 0.19
CA GLU A 76 0.56 -0.47 -1.04
C GLU A 76 -0.41 -0.96 -2.11
N ALA A 77 -1.38 -1.80 -1.75
CA ALA A 77 -2.42 -2.24 -2.70
C ALA A 77 -3.21 -1.06 -3.30
N LEU A 78 -3.59 -0.07 -2.49
CA LEU A 78 -4.28 1.13 -2.98
C LEU A 78 -3.38 2.00 -3.87
N ARG A 79 -2.09 2.15 -3.52
CA ARG A 79 -1.12 2.85 -4.38
C ARG A 79 -0.94 2.16 -5.73
N HIS A 80 -0.79 0.84 -5.72
CA HIS A 80 -0.66 0.05 -6.94
C HIS A 80 -1.91 0.15 -7.81
N ALA A 81 -3.09 0.02 -7.22
CA ALA A 81 -4.35 0.18 -7.96
C ALA A 81 -4.48 1.57 -8.61
N ALA A 82 -4.09 2.62 -7.90
CA ALA A 82 -4.10 3.99 -8.44
C ALA A 82 -3.06 4.19 -9.56
N LEU A 83 -1.89 3.57 -9.44
CA LEU A 83 -0.86 3.61 -10.48
C LEU A 83 -1.30 2.86 -11.75
N GLU A 84 -1.81 1.65 -11.60
CA GLU A 84 -2.33 0.85 -12.73
C GLU A 84 -3.47 1.57 -13.46
N ALA A 85 -4.38 2.21 -12.72
CA ALA A 85 -5.44 3.01 -13.31
C ALA A 85 -4.90 4.17 -14.18
N ARG A 86 -3.86 4.88 -13.70
CA ARG A 86 -3.21 5.94 -14.48
C ARG A 86 -2.48 5.41 -15.70
N LEU A 87 -1.76 4.30 -15.57
CA LEU A 87 -1.04 3.68 -16.68
C LEU A 87 -2.00 3.17 -17.77
N ALA A 88 -3.15 2.64 -17.37
CA ALA A 88 -4.20 2.22 -18.30
C ALA A 88 -4.80 3.41 -19.06
N GLU A 89 -5.03 4.53 -18.37
CA GLU A 89 -5.52 5.77 -19.00
C GLU A 89 -4.50 6.37 -19.98
N GLU A 90 -3.22 6.31 -19.65
CA GLU A 90 -2.12 6.81 -20.50
C GLU A 90 -1.64 5.79 -21.55
N SER A 91 -2.31 4.62 -21.66
CA SER A 91 -1.89 3.58 -22.59
C SER A 91 -2.04 4.03 -24.05
N LEU A 92 -0.94 3.97 -24.79
CA LEU A 92 -0.84 4.38 -26.18
C LEU A 92 -0.55 3.17 -27.07
N ASP A 93 -1.13 3.16 -28.27
CA ASP A 93 -0.74 2.21 -29.31
C ASP A 93 0.65 2.55 -29.87
N VAL A 94 1.64 1.77 -29.45
CA VAL A 94 3.05 1.91 -29.85
C VAL A 94 3.32 1.48 -31.30
N THR A 95 2.34 0.87 -31.99
CA THR A 95 2.48 0.43 -33.39
C THR A 95 2.12 1.52 -34.39
N LEU A 96 1.50 2.61 -33.93
CA LEU A 96 1.16 3.74 -34.79
C LEU A 96 2.42 4.33 -35.45
N PRO A 97 2.33 4.70 -36.74
CA PRO A 97 3.45 5.30 -37.44
C PRO A 97 3.86 6.59 -36.73
N GLY A 98 5.14 6.66 -36.36
CA GLY A 98 5.71 7.82 -35.68
C GLY A 98 5.60 9.10 -36.53
N ARG A 99 5.50 10.24 -35.86
CA ARG A 99 5.61 11.54 -36.53
C ARG A 99 7.05 11.73 -36.99
N GLY A 100 7.27 11.92 -38.28
CA GLY A 100 8.60 12.07 -38.85
C GLY A 100 8.56 12.60 -40.27
N HIS A 101 9.74 12.93 -40.77
CA HIS A 101 9.91 13.34 -42.16
C HIS A 101 10.25 12.12 -43.01
N ALA A 102 9.77 12.11 -44.26
CA ALA A 102 10.16 11.09 -45.21
C ALA A 102 11.68 11.07 -45.36
N LYS A 103 12.27 9.87 -45.46
CA LYS A 103 13.69 9.74 -45.79
C LYS A 103 13.92 10.33 -47.18
N GLY A 104 14.88 11.26 -47.27
CA GLY A 104 15.39 11.74 -48.55
C GLY A 104 16.15 10.63 -49.29
N GLY A 105 16.29 10.79 -50.60
CA GLY A 105 17.07 9.88 -51.44
C GLY A 105 18.11 10.65 -52.25
N LEU A 106 19.29 10.04 -52.43
CA LEU A 106 20.27 10.54 -53.39
C LEU A 106 19.73 10.38 -54.81
N HIS A 107 20.04 11.35 -55.66
CA HIS A 107 19.68 11.29 -57.07
C HIS A 107 20.30 10.05 -57.75
N PRO A 108 19.61 9.38 -58.69
CA PRO A 108 20.11 8.15 -59.31
C PRO A 108 21.51 8.28 -59.93
N VAL A 109 21.84 9.43 -60.51
CA VAL A 109 23.18 9.71 -61.07
C VAL A 109 24.27 9.67 -59.99
N THR A 110 24.01 10.29 -58.83
CA THR A 110 24.94 10.26 -57.68
C THR A 110 25.13 8.84 -57.17
N ARG A 111 24.04 8.04 -57.10
CA ARG A 111 24.13 6.62 -56.69
C ARG A 111 24.94 5.75 -57.64
N THR A 112 24.99 6.09 -58.93
CA THR A 112 25.80 5.35 -59.92
C THR A 112 27.28 5.73 -59.86
N LEU A 113 27.61 6.97 -59.47
CA LEU A 113 29.00 7.43 -59.33
C LEU A 113 29.72 6.87 -58.10
N GLU A 114 29.00 6.57 -57.02
CA GLU A 114 29.55 6.03 -55.76
C GLU A 114 29.67 4.49 -55.72
N ARG A 115 29.31 3.80 -56.81
CA ARG A 115 29.27 2.34 -56.91
C ARG A 115 30.51 1.78 -57.60
#